data_AF-A0A9X2LHH8-F1
#
_entry.id   AF-A0A9X2LHH8-F1
#
_cell.length_a   1.000
_cell.length_b   1.000
_cell.length_c   1.000
_cell.angle_alpha   90.00
_cell.angle_beta   90.00
_cell.angle_gamma   90.00
#
_symmetry.space_group_name_H-M   'P 1'
#
loop_
_entity.id
_entity.type
_entity.pdbx_description
1 polymer ?
#
loop_
_entity_poly.entity_id
_entity_poly.type
_entity_poly.pdbx_seq_one_letter_code
_entity_poly.pdbx_strand_id
1 'polypeptide(L)'
;MTDRVEDLLDAGNDWSRRMRDRLTGLSPELTELVLHLGTSVGFWNHQYKVDVAWKRRTKVLLKAGGAGELVRAAVRELSVGGSLHGMTDNERVIRELGTGKPQSPARAAAIGFTLAAGWLSGDVDGPVNGLVGGPVDGLVGGLVGDLATVARKNAAAMDVYYRPDNGLAGAAFTALGELRGRAAMEALWTLHFQVPASQPSQRHLVRCVKKAAARLGVPPHELAERTVPRHGLEPDGTLTIGGIGRGAVWVNAWLDAVITLHGNGRVTVLWIDEDGSGTTTGAPFRTPTGYKARHHTDSVDTVRRLAQGMEKTVADERHRLSGLAAQDLTWSGADWARYYRDHPVTRVVTRSLEWEYEVQDGLGFRPLDPGAASASVPTAARVRLRRRTAL
;
A
#
# COMPACT_ATOMS: atom_id res chain seq x y z
N MET A 1 31.41 -13.91 19.50
CA MET A 1 29.99 -13.80 19.09
C MET A 1 29.68 -12.39 18.60
N THR A 2 30.20 -11.35 19.25
CA THR A 2 30.12 -9.95 18.81
C THR A 2 30.56 -9.74 17.35
N ASP A 3 31.67 -10.34 16.92
CA ASP A 3 32.18 -10.25 15.54
C ASP A 3 31.13 -10.70 14.50
N ARG A 4 30.28 -11.68 14.85
CA ARG A 4 29.24 -12.19 13.95
C ARG A 4 28.04 -11.23 13.81
N VAL A 5 27.84 -10.32 14.76
CA VAL A 5 26.78 -9.30 14.64
C VAL A 5 27.27 -8.17 13.75
N GLU A 6 28.56 -7.82 13.80
CA GLU A 6 29.14 -6.84 12.89
C GLU A 6 29.05 -7.30 11.42
N ASP A 7 29.16 -8.61 11.16
CA ASP A 7 28.94 -9.20 9.84
C ASP A 7 27.52 -8.95 9.28
N LEU A 8 26.54 -8.67 10.14
CA LEU A 8 25.18 -8.31 9.74
C LEU A 8 25.01 -6.82 9.44
N LEU A 9 25.99 -5.98 9.76
CA LEU A 9 25.96 -4.55 9.53
C LEU A 9 26.72 -4.19 8.26
N ASP A 10 26.31 -3.11 7.61
CA ASP A 10 27.05 -2.56 6.48
C ASP A 10 27.27 -1.05 6.68
N ALA A 11 28.54 -0.66 6.76
CA ALA A 11 28.95 0.72 7.04
C ALA A 11 28.45 1.72 5.98
N GLY A 12 28.12 1.25 4.78
CA GLY A 12 27.60 2.06 3.69
C GLY A 12 26.11 2.40 3.79
N ASN A 13 25.35 1.81 4.73
CA ASN A 13 23.94 2.12 4.91
C ASN A 13 23.62 2.75 6.27
N ASP A 14 22.75 3.76 6.26
CA ASP A 14 22.50 4.59 7.43
C ASP A 14 21.75 3.85 8.54
N TRP A 15 20.92 2.88 8.17
CA TRP A 15 20.24 2.03 9.15
C TRP A 15 21.26 1.25 10.00
N SER A 16 22.26 0.63 9.38
CA SER A 16 23.34 -0.07 10.07
C SER A 16 24.18 0.87 10.92
N ARG A 17 24.46 2.09 10.43
CA ARG A 17 25.19 3.10 11.21
C ARG A 17 24.44 3.49 12.49
N ARG A 18 23.13 3.77 12.39
CA ARG A 18 22.30 4.14 13.55
C ARG A 18 22.01 2.97 14.49
N MET A 19 21.98 1.74 13.97
CA MET A 19 21.75 0.53 14.77
C MET A 19 23.03 -0.04 15.39
N ARG A 20 24.23 0.37 14.94
CA ARG A 20 25.50 -0.23 15.36
C ARG A 20 25.64 -0.31 16.87
N ASP A 21 25.53 0.83 17.55
CA ASP A 21 25.70 0.90 19.02
C ASP A 21 24.62 0.13 19.78
N ARG A 22 23.45 -0.07 19.18
CA ARG A 22 22.34 -0.85 19.75
C ARG A 22 22.49 -2.35 19.51
N LEU A 23 23.30 -2.77 18.54
CA LEU A 23 23.50 -4.16 18.17
C LEU A 23 24.85 -4.71 18.67
N THR A 24 25.78 -3.85 19.05
CA THR A 24 27.02 -4.22 19.73
C THR A 24 26.82 -4.21 21.26
N GLY A 25 27.56 -5.05 21.98
CA GLY A 25 27.49 -5.11 23.45
C GLY A 25 26.20 -5.70 24.05
N LEU A 26 25.42 -6.42 23.24
CA LEU A 26 24.18 -7.07 23.67
C LEU A 26 24.41 -8.24 24.64
N SER A 27 23.40 -8.58 25.46
CA SER A 27 23.41 -9.83 26.21
C SER A 27 23.50 -11.05 25.27
N PRO A 28 23.92 -12.23 25.75
CA PRO A 28 23.99 -13.43 24.92
C PRO A 28 22.66 -13.78 24.23
N GLU A 29 21.53 -13.62 24.92
CA GLU A 29 20.18 -13.92 24.41
C GLU A 29 19.77 -12.93 23.31
N LEU A 30 20.09 -11.64 23.48
CA LEU A 30 19.82 -10.62 22.46
C LEU A 30 20.74 -10.77 21.26
N THR A 31 22.00 -11.14 21.46
CA THR A 31 22.93 -11.47 20.38
C THR A 31 22.39 -12.66 19.57
N GLU A 32 21.90 -13.69 20.26
CA GLU A 32 21.28 -14.84 19.59
C GLU A 32 20.05 -14.44 18.78
N LEU A 33 19.18 -13.58 19.33
CA LEU A 33 18.06 -13.02 18.59
C LEU A 33 18.51 -12.32 17.31
N VAL A 34 19.48 -11.39 17.38
CA VAL A 34 19.95 -10.63 16.23
C VAL A 34 20.52 -11.55 15.14
N LEU A 35 21.36 -12.50 15.53
CA LEU A 35 21.93 -13.48 14.59
C LEU A 35 20.84 -14.33 13.93
N HIS A 36 19.86 -14.79 14.71
CA HIS A 36 18.72 -15.54 14.19
C HIS A 36 17.88 -14.71 13.20
N LEU A 37 17.63 -13.43 13.50
CA LEU A 37 16.89 -12.54 12.61
C LEU A 37 17.62 -12.27 11.28
N GLY A 38 18.95 -12.22 11.31
CA GLY A 38 19.80 -12.08 10.13
C GLY A 38 19.72 -13.24 9.13
N THR A 39 19.16 -14.40 9.50
CA THR A 39 19.05 -15.58 8.61
C THR A 39 17.85 -15.54 7.65
N SER A 40 17.08 -14.44 7.64
CA SER A 40 15.81 -14.34 6.91
C SER A 40 15.93 -14.57 5.39
N VAL A 41 17.07 -14.22 4.78
CA VAL A 41 17.29 -14.34 3.33
C VAL A 41 17.23 -15.79 2.84
N GLY A 42 17.48 -16.77 3.71
CA GLY A 42 17.44 -18.19 3.35
C GLY A 42 16.06 -18.69 2.93
N PHE A 43 14.98 -18.04 3.40
CA PHE A 43 13.61 -18.45 3.11
C PHE A 43 12.70 -17.30 2.64
N TRP A 44 13.04 -16.05 2.96
CA TRP A 44 12.25 -14.88 2.59
C TRP A 44 12.53 -14.45 1.15
N ASN A 45 11.68 -14.92 0.24
CA ASN A 45 11.78 -14.66 -1.20
C ASN A 45 10.48 -14.05 -1.76
N HIS A 46 10.35 -14.02 -3.09
CA HIS A 46 9.17 -13.49 -3.80
C HIS A 46 7.83 -14.16 -3.43
N GLN A 47 7.85 -15.32 -2.76
CA GLN A 47 6.64 -16.00 -2.28
C GLN A 47 6.11 -15.40 -0.96
N TYR A 48 6.95 -14.66 -0.24
CA TYR A 48 6.65 -14.06 1.08
C TYR A 48 6.18 -15.10 2.10
N LYS A 49 6.85 -16.25 2.13
CA LYS A 49 6.59 -17.31 3.10
C LYS A 49 7.60 -17.21 4.22
N VAL A 50 7.10 -17.20 5.45
CA VAL A 50 7.94 -17.29 6.64
C VAL A 50 8.17 -18.76 6.96
N ASP A 51 9.42 -19.17 7.15
CA ASP A 51 9.74 -20.50 7.61
C ASP A 51 9.16 -20.76 9.01
N VAL A 52 8.54 -21.94 9.20
CA VAL A 52 7.81 -22.26 10.43
C VAL A 52 8.78 -22.46 11.61
N ALA A 53 9.94 -23.07 11.37
CA ALA A 53 10.95 -23.28 12.40
C ALA A 53 11.57 -21.93 12.81
N TRP A 54 11.88 -21.08 11.84
CA TRP A 54 12.35 -19.72 12.06
C TRP A 54 11.35 -18.91 12.89
N LYS A 55 10.06 -18.90 12.50
CA LYS A 55 8.99 -18.23 13.25
C LYS A 55 8.89 -18.72 14.69
N ARG A 56 8.93 -20.04 14.92
CA ARG A 56 8.87 -20.63 16.26
C ARG A 56 10.06 -20.19 17.11
N ARG A 57 11.29 -20.24 16.55
CA ARG A 57 12.50 -19.80 17.25
C ARG A 57 12.47 -18.31 17.57
N THR A 58 12.05 -17.47 16.62
CA THR A 58 11.89 -16.02 16.85
C THR A 58 10.96 -15.75 18.03
N LYS A 59 9.79 -16.40 18.10
CA LYS A 59 8.86 -16.25 19.23
C LYS A 59 9.45 -16.66 20.59
N VAL A 60 10.37 -17.63 20.62
CA VAL A 60 11.07 -18.02 21.85
C VAL A 60 12.07 -16.93 22.24
N LEU A 61 12.89 -16.47 21.30
CA LEU A 61 13.93 -15.46 21.54
C LEU A 61 13.34 -14.08 21.90
N LEU A 62 12.15 -13.75 21.38
CA LEU A 62 11.42 -12.53 21.76
C LEU A 62 10.99 -12.47 23.23
N LYS A 63 11.12 -13.57 23.99
CA LYS A 63 10.87 -13.57 25.45
C LYS A 63 12.04 -13.02 26.26
N ALA A 64 13.21 -12.83 25.67
CA ALA A 64 14.36 -12.25 26.35
C ALA A 64 14.07 -10.79 26.77
N GLY A 65 14.58 -10.38 27.94
CA GLY A 65 14.49 -8.99 28.39
C GLY A 65 15.11 -8.04 27.37
N GLY A 66 14.43 -6.94 27.05
CA GLY A 66 14.89 -5.96 26.05
C GLY A 66 14.64 -6.34 24.58
N ALA A 67 14.26 -7.58 24.25
CA ALA A 67 14.06 -8.02 22.86
C ALA A 67 12.99 -7.19 22.13
N GLY A 68 11.88 -6.91 22.81
CA GLY A 68 10.79 -6.11 22.24
C GLY A 68 11.18 -4.64 22.03
N GLU A 69 12.02 -4.07 22.89
CA GLU A 69 12.54 -2.71 22.70
C GLU A 69 13.51 -2.66 21.52
N LEU A 70 14.42 -3.64 21.43
CA LEU A 70 15.38 -3.75 20.34
C LEU A 70 14.69 -3.85 18.96
N VAL A 71 13.66 -4.69 18.84
CA VAL A 71 12.88 -4.83 17.60
C VAL A 71 12.15 -3.53 17.26
N ARG A 72 11.51 -2.86 18.24
CA ARG A 72 10.85 -1.58 18.01
C ARG A 72 11.83 -0.49 17.59
N ALA A 73 13.00 -0.42 18.22
CA ALA A 73 14.06 0.51 17.84
C ALA A 73 14.52 0.25 16.39
N ALA A 74 14.77 -1.00 16.02
CA ALA A 74 15.18 -1.36 14.66
C ALA A 74 14.15 -0.94 13.59
N VAL A 75 12.86 -1.18 13.84
CA VAL A 75 11.78 -0.78 12.92
C VAL A 75 11.61 0.74 12.89
N ARG A 76 11.74 1.41 14.03
CA ARG A 76 11.74 2.87 14.10
C ARG A 76 12.89 3.47 13.30
N GLU A 77 14.09 2.91 13.37
CA GLU A 77 15.24 3.39 12.59
C GLU A 77 15.04 3.20 11.08
N LEU A 78 14.31 2.17 10.65
CA LEU A 78 13.87 2.00 9.25
C LEU A 78 12.77 3.01 8.86
N SER A 79 11.91 3.37 9.81
CA SER A 79 10.82 4.33 9.63
C SER A 79 11.33 5.77 9.55
N VAL A 80 12.25 6.18 10.43
CA VAL A 80 12.82 7.53 10.49
C VAL A 80 13.82 7.77 9.37
N GLY A 81 14.75 6.83 9.17
CA GLY A 81 15.74 6.95 8.10
C GLY A 81 15.13 6.84 6.71
N GLY A 82 15.87 7.22 5.68
CA GLY A 82 15.55 6.77 4.32
C GLY A 82 15.43 5.24 4.26
N SER A 83 14.89 4.73 3.15
CA SER A 83 14.94 3.29 2.82
C SER A 83 16.32 2.68 3.17
N LEU A 84 16.42 1.37 3.39
CA LEU A 84 17.72 0.67 3.52
C LEU A 84 18.72 1.09 2.42
N HIS A 85 18.16 1.52 1.29
CA HIS A 85 18.79 2.21 0.17
C HIS A 85 18.73 3.73 0.36
N GLY A 86 19.36 4.31 1.39
CA GLY A 86 19.29 5.75 1.78
C GLY A 86 19.77 6.77 0.73
N MET A 87 19.72 6.41 -0.54
CA MET A 87 20.01 7.18 -1.71
C MET A 87 18.77 7.99 -2.08
N THR A 88 18.75 9.25 -1.66
CA THR A 88 17.84 10.26 -2.19
C THR A 88 18.32 10.81 -3.53
N ASP A 89 19.56 10.48 -3.92
CA ASP A 89 20.17 10.85 -5.19
C ASP A 89 19.82 9.83 -6.29
N ASN A 90 18.91 10.23 -7.17
CA ASN A 90 18.42 9.44 -8.30
C ASN A 90 19.55 9.01 -9.26
N GLU A 91 20.58 9.83 -9.48
CA GLU A 91 21.67 9.50 -10.42
C GLU A 91 22.57 8.38 -9.88
N ARG A 92 22.82 8.38 -8.57
CA ARG A 92 23.57 7.33 -7.91
C ARG A 92 22.78 6.01 -7.88
N VAL A 93 21.47 6.07 -7.66
CA VAL A 93 20.58 4.89 -7.73
C VAL A 93 20.64 4.24 -9.11
N ILE A 94 20.59 5.03 -10.19
CA ILE A 94 20.71 4.54 -11.57
C ILE A 94 22.06 3.87 -11.83
N ARG A 95 23.15 4.49 -11.36
CA ARG A 95 24.51 3.93 -11.50
C ARG A 95 24.66 2.59 -10.79
N GLU A 96 24.01 2.43 -9.64
CA GLU A 96 24.09 1.21 -8.83
C GLU A 96 23.04 0.15 -9.22
N LEU A 97 21.94 0.53 -9.88
CA LEU A 97 20.86 -0.36 -10.38
C LEU A 97 21.36 -1.40 -11.39
N GLY A 98 22.45 -1.12 -12.11
CA GLY A 98 23.07 -2.07 -13.06
C GLY A 98 23.95 -3.14 -12.40
N THR A 99 24.29 -3.01 -11.12
CA THR A 99 25.14 -3.98 -10.43
C THR A 99 24.27 -4.87 -9.57
N GLY A 100 24.07 -6.13 -10.01
CA GLY A 100 23.39 -7.19 -9.24
C GLY A 100 24.20 -7.60 -8.01
N LYS A 101 24.54 -6.65 -7.14
CA LYS A 101 25.26 -6.92 -5.90
C LYS A 101 24.44 -7.88 -5.04
N PRO A 102 25.10 -8.83 -4.37
CA PRO A 102 24.44 -9.75 -3.45
C PRO A 102 23.66 -8.96 -2.39
N GLN A 103 22.55 -9.54 -1.94
CA GLN A 103 21.74 -8.95 -0.86
C GLN A 103 22.63 -8.72 0.35
N SER A 104 22.74 -7.47 0.83
CA SER A 104 23.59 -7.19 1.99
C SER A 104 23.07 -7.92 3.23
N PRO A 105 23.94 -8.43 4.11
CA PRO A 105 23.53 -8.98 5.41
C PRO A 105 22.64 -8.02 6.21
N ALA A 106 22.88 -6.72 6.11
CA ALA A 106 22.04 -5.68 6.71
C ALA A 106 20.59 -5.72 6.21
N ARG A 107 20.37 -5.99 4.92
CA ARG A 107 19.03 -6.18 4.37
C ARG A 107 18.33 -7.39 4.99
N ALA A 108 19.05 -8.49 5.17
CA ALA A 108 18.53 -9.69 5.83
C ALA A 108 18.11 -9.41 7.28
N ALA A 109 18.96 -8.71 8.02
CA ALA A 109 18.66 -8.30 9.39
C ALA A 109 17.43 -7.38 9.44
N ALA A 110 17.35 -6.35 8.58
CA ALA A 110 16.22 -5.43 8.52
C ALA A 110 14.88 -6.15 8.22
N ILE A 111 14.87 -7.09 7.29
CA ILE A 111 13.71 -7.95 7.00
C ILE A 111 13.34 -8.79 8.24
N GLY A 112 14.32 -9.42 8.88
CA GLY A 112 14.13 -10.21 10.08
C GLY A 112 13.50 -9.41 11.22
N PHE A 113 14.05 -8.23 11.53
CA PHE A 113 13.49 -7.30 12.51
C PHE A 113 12.05 -6.88 12.17
N THR A 114 11.81 -6.54 10.91
CA THR A 114 10.47 -6.14 10.44
C THR A 114 9.47 -7.29 10.61
N LEU A 115 9.83 -8.53 10.26
CA LEU A 115 8.96 -9.70 10.48
C LEU A 115 8.71 -9.96 11.97
N ALA A 116 9.75 -9.88 12.80
CA ALA A 116 9.67 -10.14 14.24
C ALA A 116 8.71 -9.18 14.95
N ALA A 117 8.57 -7.94 14.46
CA ALA A 117 7.63 -6.96 14.97
C ALA A 117 6.18 -7.46 15.01
N GLY A 118 5.77 -8.28 14.04
CA GLY A 118 4.42 -8.85 14.00
C GLY A 118 4.09 -9.84 15.12
N TRP A 119 5.09 -10.25 15.90
CA TRP A 119 4.93 -11.22 17.00
C TRP A 119 5.27 -10.67 18.38
N LEU A 120 5.54 -9.37 18.48
CA LEU A 120 5.67 -8.72 19.77
C LEU A 120 4.33 -8.82 20.52
N SER A 121 4.41 -9.26 21.77
CA SER A 121 3.26 -9.32 22.69
C SER A 121 3.20 -8.00 23.46
N GLY A 122 2.02 -7.38 23.57
CA GLY A 122 1.81 -6.14 24.33
C GLY A 122 0.91 -5.14 23.56
N ASP A 123 0.27 -4.24 24.32
CA ASP A 123 -0.66 -3.23 23.82
C ASP A 123 -0.11 -2.50 22.59
N VAL A 124 -0.64 -2.87 21.44
CA VAL A 124 -0.57 -2.07 20.22
C VAL A 124 -1.55 -0.88 20.33
N ASP A 125 -2.44 -0.93 21.33
CA ASP A 125 -3.44 0.06 21.69
C ASP A 125 -2.95 0.95 22.84
N GLY A 126 -1.79 1.60 22.68
CA GLY A 126 -1.56 2.85 23.41
C GLY A 126 -2.73 3.80 23.10
N PRO A 127 -3.19 4.65 24.04
CA PRO A 127 -4.39 5.45 23.86
C PRO A 127 -4.33 6.21 22.53
N VAL A 128 -5.27 5.93 21.64
CA VAL A 128 -5.50 6.69 20.41
C VAL A 128 -6.09 8.04 20.84
N ASN A 129 -5.24 8.93 21.35
CA ASN A 129 -5.63 10.30 21.61
C ASN A 129 -5.82 10.99 20.27
N GLY A 130 -7.09 11.12 19.86
CA GLY A 130 -7.51 12.04 18.79
C GLY A 130 -8.03 11.37 17.52
N LEU A 131 -9.30 10.93 17.55
CA LEU A 131 -10.11 10.78 16.34
C LEU A 131 -11.11 11.93 16.27
N VAL A 132 -10.83 12.97 15.48
CA VAL A 132 -11.82 13.65 14.61
C VAL A 132 -11.09 14.33 13.44
N GLY A 133 -11.18 13.75 12.23
CA GLY A 133 -11.38 14.52 10.99
C GLY A 133 -10.26 15.37 10.37
N GLY A 134 -8.97 15.03 10.48
CA GLY A 134 -7.87 15.74 9.80
C GLY A 134 -7.11 14.88 8.76
N PRO A 135 -6.37 15.49 7.81
CA PRO A 135 -5.59 14.76 6.80
C PRO A 135 -4.57 13.83 7.47
N VAL A 136 -4.35 12.67 6.85
CA VAL A 136 -3.77 11.44 7.43
C VAL A 136 -2.23 11.51 7.60
N ASP A 137 -1.70 12.66 8.01
CA ASP A 137 -0.29 12.83 8.39
C ASP A 137 -0.03 12.46 9.87
N GLY A 138 -1.07 12.11 10.61
CA GLY A 138 -1.02 11.71 12.02
C GLY A 138 -1.14 10.21 12.25
N LEU A 139 -0.35 9.35 11.58
CA LEU A 139 -0.14 7.98 12.07
C LEU A 139 0.64 8.07 13.39
N VAL A 140 -0.12 8.17 14.48
CA VAL A 140 0.28 8.26 15.88
C VAL A 140 1.49 7.37 16.15
N GLY A 141 2.51 7.94 16.81
CA GLY A 141 3.77 7.28 17.10
C GLY A 141 3.58 5.89 17.72
N GLY A 142 4.34 4.91 17.22
CA GLY A 142 4.22 3.52 17.65
C GLY A 142 4.54 2.53 16.54
N LEU A 143 4.57 1.25 16.87
CA LEU A 143 5.04 0.19 15.98
C LEU A 143 4.23 0.09 14.68
N VAL A 144 2.91 0.28 14.72
CA VAL A 144 2.05 0.25 13.52
C VAL A 144 2.38 1.39 12.57
N GLY A 145 2.55 2.61 13.10
CA GLY A 145 2.96 3.78 12.31
C GLY A 145 4.34 3.60 11.69
N ASP A 146 5.29 3.05 12.45
CA ASP A 146 6.62 2.76 11.95
C ASP A 146 6.59 1.70 10.84
N LEU A 147 5.85 0.59 11.02
CA LEU A 147 5.68 -0.44 9.99
C LEU A 147 4.97 0.09 8.73
N ALA A 148 3.96 0.94 8.87
CA ALA A 148 3.27 1.55 7.74
C ALA A 148 4.20 2.47 6.94
N THR A 149 5.04 3.25 7.61
CA THR A 149 6.05 4.10 6.96
C THR A 149 7.13 3.27 6.26
N VAL A 150 7.64 2.21 6.91
CA VAL A 150 8.56 1.25 6.26
C VAL A 150 7.93 0.64 5.01
N ALA A 151 6.66 0.22 5.10
CA ALA A 151 5.93 -0.32 3.96
C ALA A 151 5.83 0.69 2.81
N ARG A 152 5.41 1.94 3.08
CA ARG A 152 5.26 2.98 2.05
C ARG A 152 6.57 3.28 1.32
N LYS A 153 7.65 3.49 2.07
CA LYS A 153 9.00 3.77 1.52
C LYS A 153 9.49 2.66 0.60
N ASN A 154 9.16 1.42 0.91
CA ASN A 154 9.67 0.26 0.16
C ASN A 154 8.69 -0.27 -0.90
N ALA A 155 7.46 0.25 -0.96
CA ALA A 155 6.42 -0.14 -1.90
C ALA A 155 6.04 1.00 -2.87
N ALA A 156 6.91 1.99 -3.05
CA ALA A 156 6.70 3.13 -3.94
C ALA A 156 5.37 3.87 -3.66
N ALA A 157 5.07 4.09 -2.39
CA ALA A 157 3.85 4.75 -1.93
C ALA A 157 4.16 6.02 -1.11
N MET A 158 5.25 6.71 -1.48
CA MET A 158 5.67 7.99 -0.95
C MET A 158 5.64 9.03 -2.08
N ASP A 159 5.46 10.29 -1.71
CA ASP A 159 5.60 11.48 -2.56
C ASP A 159 7.05 11.74 -2.97
N VAL A 160 7.99 11.41 -2.08
CA VAL A 160 9.44 11.43 -2.36
C VAL A 160 9.91 10.07 -2.87
N TYR A 161 10.81 10.07 -3.85
CA TYR A 161 11.39 8.84 -4.37
C TYR A 161 12.21 8.10 -3.30
N TYR A 162 11.86 6.83 -3.10
CA TYR A 162 12.69 5.85 -2.42
C TYR A 162 12.81 4.64 -3.33
N ARG A 163 14.02 4.07 -3.41
CA ARG A 163 14.22 2.81 -4.14
C ARG A 163 13.32 1.72 -3.51
N PRO A 164 12.39 1.12 -4.28
CA PRO A 164 11.51 0.09 -3.75
C PRO A 164 12.29 -1.16 -3.33
N ASP A 165 11.90 -1.74 -2.21
CA ASP A 165 12.39 -3.04 -1.75
C ASP A 165 11.18 -3.91 -1.42
N ASN A 166 10.73 -4.67 -2.41
CA ASN A 166 9.55 -5.52 -2.28
C ASN A 166 9.68 -6.52 -1.12
N GLY A 167 10.90 -6.98 -0.79
CA GLY A 167 11.13 -7.89 0.33
C GLY A 167 10.87 -7.22 1.67
N LEU A 168 11.36 -5.99 1.87
CA LEU A 168 11.14 -5.23 3.09
C LEU A 168 9.70 -4.73 3.21
N ALA A 169 9.09 -4.27 2.11
CA ALA A 169 7.66 -3.95 2.06
C ALA A 169 6.80 -5.16 2.43
N GLY A 170 7.09 -6.33 1.85
CA GLY A 170 6.37 -7.55 2.17
C GLY A 170 6.52 -7.98 3.63
N ALA A 171 7.72 -7.78 4.22
CA ALA A 171 7.95 -8.07 5.63
C ALA A 171 7.07 -7.18 6.51
N ALA A 172 6.96 -5.88 6.18
CA ALA A 172 6.10 -4.94 6.89
C ALA A 172 4.61 -5.30 6.74
N PHE A 173 4.16 -5.68 5.54
CA PHE A 173 2.79 -6.17 5.33
C PHE A 173 2.48 -7.42 6.15
N THR A 174 3.43 -8.37 6.20
CA THR A 174 3.29 -9.58 7.02
C THR A 174 3.23 -9.25 8.50
N ALA A 175 4.09 -8.34 8.98
CA ALA A 175 4.10 -7.91 10.37
C ALA A 175 2.78 -7.24 10.77
N LEU A 176 2.29 -6.28 9.98
CA LEU A 176 0.98 -5.65 10.18
C LEU A 176 -0.16 -6.69 10.13
N GLY A 177 -0.07 -7.68 9.24
CA GLY A 177 -1.05 -8.77 9.14
C GLY A 177 -1.05 -9.75 10.33
N GLU A 178 0.03 -9.80 11.11
CA GLU A 178 0.16 -10.64 12.32
C GLU A 178 -0.19 -9.85 13.60
N LEU A 179 0.06 -8.53 13.65
CA LEU A 179 -0.34 -7.67 14.76
C LEU A 179 -1.86 -7.73 14.99
N ARG A 180 -2.28 -7.79 16.24
CA ARG A 180 -3.70 -7.74 16.64
C ARG A 180 -4.13 -6.28 16.80
N GLY A 181 -5.41 -5.99 16.58
CA GLY A 181 -5.98 -4.67 16.82
C GLY A 181 -6.46 -3.96 15.56
N ARG A 182 -7.34 -2.98 15.75
CA ARG A 182 -7.97 -2.21 14.67
C ARG A 182 -6.94 -1.29 13.98
N ALA A 183 -5.98 -0.73 14.71
CA ALA A 183 -4.95 0.14 14.15
C ALA A 183 -4.12 -0.54 13.05
N ALA A 184 -3.71 -1.80 13.24
CA ALA A 184 -2.97 -2.54 12.22
C ALA A 184 -3.82 -2.81 10.96
N MET A 185 -5.12 -3.05 11.13
CA MET A 185 -6.05 -3.21 10.01
C MET A 185 -6.25 -1.91 9.23
N GLU A 186 -6.42 -0.78 9.93
CA GLU A 186 -6.51 0.54 9.31
C GLU A 186 -5.24 0.89 8.53
N ALA A 187 -4.06 0.56 9.07
CA ALA A 187 -2.80 0.72 8.36
C ALA A 187 -2.73 -0.14 7.09
N LEU A 188 -3.16 -1.41 7.15
CA LEU A 188 -3.22 -2.29 5.97
C LEU A 188 -4.21 -1.78 4.91
N TRP A 189 -5.38 -1.27 5.31
CA TRP A 189 -6.33 -0.66 4.37
C TRP A 189 -5.75 0.60 3.73
N THR A 190 -5.13 1.47 4.53
CA THR A 190 -4.49 2.69 4.03
C THR A 190 -3.39 2.34 3.03
N LEU A 191 -2.54 1.37 3.34
CA LEU A 191 -1.51 0.86 2.42
C LEU A 191 -2.13 0.25 1.17
N HIS A 192 -3.24 -0.47 1.26
CA HIS A 192 -3.91 -1.04 0.09
C HIS A 192 -4.37 0.04 -0.90
N PHE A 193 -4.72 1.23 -0.41
CA PHE A 193 -5.08 2.37 -1.26
C PHE A 193 -3.87 3.12 -1.82
N GLN A 194 -2.78 3.19 -1.06
CA GLN A 194 -1.59 3.97 -1.42
C GLN A 194 -0.61 3.17 -2.28
N VAL A 195 -0.49 1.86 -2.07
CA VAL A 195 0.44 1.00 -2.79
C VAL A 195 -0.10 0.73 -4.19
N PRO A 196 0.64 1.11 -5.25
CA PRO A 196 0.16 0.94 -6.60
C PRO A 196 -0.03 -0.52 -7.01
N ALA A 197 -1.04 -0.78 -7.84
CA ALA A 197 -1.36 -2.13 -8.32
C ALA A 197 -0.26 -2.77 -9.17
N SER A 198 0.63 -1.96 -9.77
CA SER A 198 1.79 -2.43 -10.55
C SER A 198 2.91 -2.99 -9.67
N GLN A 199 2.92 -2.69 -8.37
CA GLN A 199 4.01 -3.12 -7.49
C GLN A 199 3.98 -4.63 -7.26
N PRO A 200 5.09 -5.36 -7.41
CA PRO A 200 5.13 -6.81 -7.21
C PRO A 200 4.65 -7.26 -5.82
N SER A 201 4.88 -6.44 -4.79
CA SER A 201 4.47 -6.70 -3.41
C SER A 201 2.96 -6.47 -3.16
N GLN A 202 2.23 -5.82 -4.07
CA GLN A 202 0.80 -5.54 -3.90
C GLN A 202 -0.05 -6.81 -3.75
N ARG A 203 0.23 -7.86 -4.54
CA ARG A 203 -0.48 -9.15 -4.40
C ARG A 203 -0.31 -9.75 -3.01
N HIS A 204 0.85 -9.53 -2.39
CA HIS A 204 1.10 -9.99 -1.03
C HIS A 204 0.38 -9.12 -0.01
N LEU A 205 0.37 -7.79 -0.18
CA LEU A 205 -0.45 -6.88 0.63
C LEU A 205 -1.92 -7.31 0.66
N VAL A 206 -2.52 -7.62 -0.50
CA VAL A 206 -3.91 -8.12 -0.58
C VAL A 206 -4.11 -9.39 0.26
N ARG A 207 -3.15 -10.33 0.24
CA ARG A 207 -3.22 -11.55 1.06
C ARG A 207 -3.17 -11.21 2.56
N CYS A 208 -2.31 -10.27 2.96
CA CYS A 208 -2.22 -9.82 4.34
C CYS A 208 -3.51 -9.11 4.80
N VAL A 209 -4.09 -8.24 3.98
CA VAL A 209 -5.39 -7.58 4.24
C VAL A 209 -6.48 -8.65 4.43
N LYS A 210 -6.61 -9.62 3.52
CA LYS A 210 -7.59 -10.72 3.63
C LYS A 210 -7.43 -11.54 4.92
N LYS A 211 -6.19 -11.90 5.25
CA LYS A 211 -5.88 -12.68 6.46
C LYS A 211 -6.18 -11.89 7.74
N ALA A 212 -5.83 -10.60 7.78
CA ALA A 212 -6.11 -9.73 8.91
C ALA A 212 -7.62 -9.49 9.08
N ALA A 213 -8.33 -9.20 7.98
CA ALA A 213 -9.78 -9.05 7.94
C ALA A 213 -10.52 -10.28 8.46
N ALA A 214 -10.17 -11.48 7.98
CA ALA A 214 -10.77 -12.74 8.42
C ALA A 214 -10.58 -12.98 9.92
N ARG A 215 -9.39 -12.67 10.45
CA ARG A 215 -9.09 -12.77 11.88
C ARG A 215 -9.89 -11.78 12.74
N LEU A 216 -10.25 -10.62 12.19
CA LEU A 216 -11.07 -9.60 12.85
C LEU A 216 -12.58 -9.78 12.60
N GLY A 217 -12.99 -10.82 11.87
CA GLY A 217 -14.39 -11.06 11.56
C GLY A 217 -15.00 -10.05 10.58
N VAL A 218 -14.18 -9.35 9.78
CA VAL A 218 -14.68 -8.42 8.76
C VAL A 218 -15.40 -9.21 7.66
N PRO A 219 -16.68 -8.92 7.37
CA PRO A 219 -17.44 -9.63 6.34
C PRO A 219 -16.81 -9.51 4.94
N PRO A 220 -16.98 -10.52 4.06
CA PRO A 220 -16.44 -10.48 2.70
C PRO A 220 -16.91 -9.28 1.86
N HIS A 221 -18.15 -8.80 2.05
CA HIS A 221 -18.68 -7.66 1.30
C HIS A 221 -17.98 -6.35 1.71
N GLU A 222 -17.84 -6.08 3.02
CA GLU A 222 -17.07 -4.93 3.51
C GLU A 222 -15.62 -4.97 3.03
N LEU A 223 -15.03 -6.17 3.00
CA LEU A 223 -13.68 -6.33 2.49
C LEU A 223 -13.57 -5.99 1.01
N ALA A 224 -14.52 -6.43 0.19
CA ALA A 224 -14.55 -6.12 -1.25
C ALA A 224 -14.65 -4.60 -1.49
N GLU A 225 -15.46 -3.90 -0.69
CA GLU A 225 -15.62 -2.45 -0.76
C GLU A 225 -14.34 -1.69 -0.39
N ARG A 226 -13.68 -2.13 0.69
CA ARG A 226 -12.45 -1.50 1.20
C ARG A 226 -11.20 -1.84 0.41
N THR A 227 -11.29 -2.71 -0.60
CA THR A 227 -10.12 -3.20 -1.37
C THR A 227 -10.17 -2.91 -2.86
N VAL A 228 -11.04 -2.00 -3.31
CA VAL A 228 -11.03 -1.56 -4.70
C VAL A 228 -9.71 -0.82 -5.00
N PRO A 229 -8.95 -1.22 -6.05
CA PRO A 229 -7.72 -0.52 -6.42
C PRO A 229 -7.99 0.92 -6.92
N ARG A 230 -7.16 1.88 -6.48
CA ARG A 230 -7.18 3.27 -6.96
C ARG A 230 -6.36 3.50 -8.24
N HIS A 231 -5.44 2.59 -8.56
CA HIS A 231 -4.48 2.71 -9.68
C HIS A 231 -3.63 3.99 -9.67
N GLY A 232 -3.49 4.64 -8.51
CA GLY A 232 -2.82 5.92 -8.37
C GLY A 232 -3.48 7.06 -9.12
N LEU A 233 -4.78 6.95 -9.42
CA LEU A 233 -5.57 8.05 -9.96
C LEU A 233 -5.70 9.16 -8.92
N GLU A 234 -5.46 10.39 -9.39
CA GLU A 234 -5.75 11.61 -8.66
C GLU A 234 -7.27 11.82 -8.50
N PRO A 235 -7.71 12.74 -7.61
CA PRO A 235 -9.11 13.07 -7.43
C PRO A 235 -9.82 13.55 -8.72
N ASP A 236 -9.12 14.00 -9.74
CA ASP A 236 -9.73 14.36 -11.03
C ASP A 236 -9.90 13.15 -11.98
N GLY A 237 -9.37 11.98 -11.62
CA GLY A 237 -9.43 10.76 -12.43
C GLY A 237 -8.28 10.64 -13.43
N THR A 238 -7.20 11.39 -13.25
CA THR A 238 -5.99 11.29 -14.07
C THR A 238 -4.87 10.55 -13.36
N LEU A 239 -4.00 9.90 -14.12
CA LEU A 239 -2.71 9.39 -13.70
C LEU A 239 -1.68 9.88 -14.71
N THR A 240 -0.80 10.78 -14.27
CA THR A 240 0.35 11.22 -15.07
C THR A 240 1.49 10.23 -14.89
N ILE A 241 2.11 9.83 -15.99
CA ILE A 241 3.26 8.94 -16.06
C ILE A 241 4.39 9.71 -16.75
N GLY A 242 5.60 9.57 -16.23
CA GLY A 242 6.75 10.24 -16.79
C GLY A 242 8.07 9.57 -16.42
N GLY A 243 9.14 10.15 -16.95
CA GLY A 243 10.49 9.83 -16.52
C GLY A 243 10.70 10.12 -15.04
N ILE A 244 11.87 9.74 -14.49
CA ILE A 244 12.20 9.98 -13.08
C ILE A 244 12.02 11.48 -12.74
N GLY A 245 11.26 11.75 -11.69
CA GLY A 245 10.93 13.11 -11.25
C GLY A 245 9.77 13.77 -12.02
N ARG A 246 9.15 13.08 -12.98
CA ARG A 246 7.97 13.53 -13.71
C ARG A 246 6.82 12.54 -13.55
N GLY A 247 5.60 13.05 -13.33
CA GLY A 247 4.42 12.21 -13.12
C GLY A 247 4.48 11.36 -11.85
N ALA A 248 3.78 10.23 -11.86
CA ALA A 248 3.73 9.29 -10.76
C ALA A 248 5.12 8.66 -10.52
N VAL A 249 5.80 9.12 -9.47
CA VAL A 249 7.18 8.73 -9.08
C VAL A 249 7.38 7.21 -8.94
N TRP A 250 6.31 6.45 -8.73
CA TRP A 250 6.32 5.00 -8.60
C TRP A 250 6.20 4.24 -9.93
N VAL A 251 5.94 4.95 -11.04
CA VAL A 251 5.98 4.44 -12.42
C VAL A 251 7.13 5.12 -13.15
N ASN A 252 8.33 4.56 -13.07
CA ASN A 252 9.42 5.01 -13.93
C ASN A 252 9.17 4.49 -15.35
N ALA A 253 8.66 5.34 -16.22
CA ALA A 253 8.55 5.06 -17.65
C ALA A 253 9.40 6.09 -18.42
N TRP A 254 10.15 5.65 -19.42
CA TRP A 254 10.97 6.56 -20.25
C TRP A 254 10.14 7.27 -21.33
N LEU A 255 8.92 7.66 -20.99
CA LEU A 255 7.97 8.42 -21.80
C LEU A 255 7.02 9.17 -20.89
N ASP A 256 6.47 10.27 -21.40
CA ASP A 256 5.43 11.02 -20.73
C ASP A 256 4.04 10.57 -21.29
N ALA A 257 3.10 10.29 -20.40
CA ALA A 257 1.73 9.90 -20.76
C ALA A 257 0.74 10.27 -19.67
N VAL A 258 -0.53 10.46 -20.03
CA VAL A 258 -1.62 10.66 -19.08
C VAL A 258 -2.70 9.61 -19.31
N ILE A 259 -3.00 8.83 -18.28
CA ILE A 259 -4.14 7.92 -18.29
C ILE A 259 -5.32 8.64 -17.64
N THR A 260 -6.48 8.64 -18.29
CA THR A 260 -7.69 9.31 -17.77
C THR A 260 -8.83 8.32 -17.65
N LEU A 261 -9.43 8.24 -16.45
CA LEU A 261 -10.71 7.60 -16.20
C LEU A 261 -11.82 8.64 -16.27
N HIS A 262 -12.60 8.59 -17.35
CA HIS A 262 -13.70 9.51 -17.60
C HIS A 262 -14.92 9.18 -16.73
N GLY A 263 -15.78 10.18 -16.49
CA GLY A 263 -16.99 10.05 -15.68
C GLY A 263 -18.03 9.04 -16.20
N ASN A 264 -17.89 8.57 -17.44
CA ASN A 264 -18.72 7.50 -18.02
C ASN A 264 -18.09 6.10 -17.89
N GLY A 265 -16.90 5.98 -17.30
CA GLY A 265 -16.17 4.71 -17.12
C GLY A 265 -15.22 4.37 -18.26
N ARG A 266 -15.12 5.20 -19.29
CA ARG A 266 -14.12 5.02 -20.35
C ARG A 266 -12.73 5.34 -19.82
N VAL A 267 -11.75 4.55 -20.22
CA VAL A 267 -10.32 4.83 -19.97
C VAL A 267 -9.66 5.26 -21.28
N THR A 268 -8.80 6.28 -21.23
CA THR A 268 -7.98 6.72 -22.36
C THR A 268 -6.53 6.93 -21.93
N VAL A 269 -5.60 6.84 -22.89
CA VAL A 269 -4.18 7.16 -22.72
C VAL A 269 -3.81 8.26 -23.71
N LEU A 270 -3.38 9.41 -23.22
CA LEU A 270 -2.68 10.44 -23.98
C LEU A 270 -1.18 10.12 -23.95
N TRP A 271 -0.63 9.73 -25.08
CA TRP A 271 0.81 9.56 -25.29
C TRP A 271 1.41 10.93 -25.62
N ILE A 272 2.45 11.38 -24.91
CA ILE A 272 3.04 12.71 -25.07
C ILE A 272 4.44 12.56 -25.67
N ASP A 273 4.70 13.26 -26.78
CA ASP A 273 6.00 13.34 -27.44
C ASP A 273 6.88 14.46 -26.85
N GLU A 274 8.16 14.48 -27.19
CA GLU A 274 9.15 15.44 -26.65
C GLU A 274 8.83 16.91 -26.98
N ASP A 275 8.08 17.17 -28.05
CA ASP A 275 7.61 18.48 -28.45
C ASP A 275 6.34 18.93 -27.70
N GLY A 276 5.83 18.10 -26.79
CA GLY A 276 4.60 18.32 -26.04
C GLY A 276 3.32 18.00 -26.82
N SER A 277 3.43 17.60 -28.09
CA SER A 277 2.29 17.07 -28.85
C SER A 277 1.87 15.72 -28.28
N GLY A 278 0.63 15.29 -28.53
CA GLY A 278 0.19 14.02 -28.01
C GLY A 278 -0.92 13.33 -28.81
N THR A 279 -0.91 12.00 -28.73
CA THR A 279 -1.88 11.13 -29.38
C THR A 279 -2.76 10.46 -28.32
N THR A 280 -4.07 10.70 -28.36
CA THR A 280 -5.02 10.03 -27.45
C THR A 280 -5.49 8.70 -28.03
N THR A 281 -5.50 7.66 -27.20
CA THR A 281 -5.96 6.31 -27.55
C THR A 281 -6.92 5.78 -26.50
N GLY A 282 -7.89 4.96 -26.89
CA GLY A 282 -8.77 4.20 -25.98
C GLY A 282 -8.52 2.71 -26.10
N ALA A 283 -9.31 1.88 -25.41
CA ALA A 283 -9.26 0.42 -25.52
C ALA A 283 -9.23 -0.02 -27.01
N PRO A 284 -8.31 -0.94 -27.41
CA PRO A 284 -7.42 -1.78 -26.60
C PRO A 284 -6.06 -1.13 -26.24
N PHE A 285 -6.03 0.21 -26.14
CA PHE A 285 -4.87 1.05 -25.82
C PHE A 285 -3.71 0.78 -26.78
N ARG A 286 -3.99 0.99 -28.08
CA ARG A 286 -2.98 0.85 -29.13
C ARG A 286 -1.88 1.88 -28.91
N THR A 287 -0.63 1.48 -29.06
CA THR A 287 0.51 2.39 -29.02
C THR A 287 0.61 3.14 -30.35
N PRO A 288 0.96 4.43 -30.37
CA PRO A 288 1.29 5.12 -31.61
C PRO A 288 2.47 4.46 -32.33
N THR A 289 2.51 4.58 -33.66
CA THR A 289 3.54 3.96 -34.49
C THR A 289 4.94 4.47 -34.10
N GLY A 290 5.91 3.56 -33.95
CA GLY A 290 7.31 3.90 -33.64
C GLY A 290 7.63 4.13 -32.15
N TYR A 291 6.63 4.33 -31.27
CA TYR A 291 6.85 4.63 -29.84
C TYR A 291 7.65 3.57 -29.09
N LYS A 292 7.41 2.27 -29.34
CA LYS A 292 8.18 1.18 -28.69
C LYS A 292 9.67 1.21 -29.02
N ALA A 293 10.01 1.64 -30.23
CA ALA A 293 11.40 1.79 -30.67
C ALA A 293 12.06 3.00 -30.01
N ARG A 294 11.30 4.10 -29.82
CA ARG A 294 11.77 5.36 -29.24
C ARG A 294 11.89 5.35 -27.70
N HIS A 295 10.93 4.76 -27.00
CA HIS A 295 10.76 4.94 -25.54
C HIS A 295 10.97 3.67 -24.69
N HIS A 296 11.59 2.65 -25.28
CA HIS A 296 11.67 1.29 -24.75
C HIS A 296 10.31 0.57 -24.67
N THR A 297 10.32 -0.71 -25.04
CA THR A 297 9.10 -1.54 -25.06
C THR A 297 8.48 -1.68 -23.66
N ASP A 298 9.29 -1.79 -22.62
CA ASP A 298 8.82 -1.97 -21.24
C ASP A 298 8.08 -0.75 -20.68
N SER A 299 8.50 0.47 -21.04
CA SER A 299 7.80 1.71 -20.65
C SER A 299 6.40 1.75 -21.26
N VAL A 300 6.31 1.49 -22.57
CA VAL A 300 5.04 1.47 -23.31
C VAL A 300 4.10 0.40 -22.76
N ASP A 301 4.61 -0.83 -22.56
CA ASP A 301 3.77 -1.94 -22.07
C ASP A 301 3.38 -1.74 -20.60
N THR A 302 4.13 -0.97 -19.82
CA THR A 302 3.73 -0.55 -18.47
C THR A 302 2.53 0.38 -18.49
N VAL A 303 2.54 1.43 -19.32
CA VAL A 303 1.39 2.35 -19.47
C VAL A 303 0.14 1.60 -19.92
N ARG A 304 0.27 0.70 -20.90
CA ARG A 304 -0.87 -0.10 -21.39
C ARG A 304 -1.45 -1.01 -20.32
N ARG A 305 -0.61 -1.71 -19.55
CA ARG A 305 -1.07 -2.59 -18.46
C ARG A 305 -1.81 -1.82 -17.38
N LEU A 306 -1.36 -0.60 -17.05
CA LEU A 306 -2.06 0.27 -16.10
C LEU A 306 -3.44 0.64 -16.61
N ALA A 307 -3.56 1.10 -17.87
CA ALA A 307 -4.85 1.45 -18.47
C ALA A 307 -5.82 0.26 -18.52
N GLN A 308 -5.34 -0.92 -18.92
CA GLN A 308 -6.14 -2.17 -18.93
C GLN A 308 -6.58 -2.58 -17.52
N GLY A 309 -5.71 -2.43 -16.52
CA GLY A 309 -6.04 -2.71 -15.12
C GLY A 309 -7.16 -1.80 -14.59
N MET A 310 -7.14 -0.52 -14.95
CA MET A 310 -8.20 0.43 -14.62
C MET A 310 -9.53 0.05 -15.27
N GLU A 311 -9.55 -0.22 -16.57
CA GLU A 311 -10.75 -0.63 -17.31
C GLU A 311 -11.37 -1.90 -16.70
N LYS A 312 -10.54 -2.91 -16.41
CA LYS A 312 -10.97 -4.13 -15.73
C LYS A 312 -11.61 -3.84 -14.37
N THR A 313 -11.00 -2.95 -13.57
CA THR A 313 -11.52 -2.63 -12.24
C THR A 313 -12.87 -1.93 -12.32
N VAL A 314 -13.07 -1.00 -13.27
CA VAL A 314 -14.38 -0.37 -13.50
C VAL A 314 -15.43 -1.39 -13.89
N ALA A 315 -15.09 -2.35 -14.76
CA ALA A 315 -16.02 -3.41 -15.17
C ALA A 315 -16.39 -4.33 -14.00
N ASP A 316 -15.40 -4.77 -13.21
CA ASP A 316 -15.59 -5.62 -12.04
C ASP A 316 -16.48 -4.90 -11.00
N GLU A 317 -16.26 -3.60 -10.77
CA GLU A 317 -17.06 -2.78 -9.85
C GLU A 317 -18.49 -2.55 -10.32
N ARG A 318 -18.71 -2.35 -11.63
CA ARG A 318 -20.05 -2.25 -12.21
C ARG A 318 -20.84 -3.54 -11.97
N HIS A 319 -20.20 -4.69 -12.19
CA HIS A 319 -20.83 -5.99 -11.93
C HIS A 319 -21.15 -6.17 -10.44
N ARG A 320 -20.17 -5.91 -9.56
CA ARG A 320 -20.32 -6.05 -8.11
C ARG A 320 -21.45 -5.18 -7.57
N LEU A 321 -21.44 -3.88 -7.86
CA LEU A 321 -22.43 -2.94 -7.35
C LEU A 321 -23.84 -3.21 -7.83
N SER A 322 -23.99 -3.67 -9.08
CA SER A 322 -25.28 -4.10 -9.61
C SER A 322 -25.85 -5.28 -8.81
N GLY A 323 -25.00 -6.18 -8.31
CA GLY A 323 -25.40 -7.31 -7.46
C GLY A 323 -25.75 -6.92 -6.01
N LEU A 324 -25.32 -5.75 -5.52
CA LEU A 324 -25.63 -5.31 -4.15
C LEU A 324 -27.05 -4.76 -4.00
N ALA A 325 -27.68 -4.29 -5.08
CA ALA A 325 -29.04 -3.74 -5.04
C ALA A 325 -30.09 -4.78 -4.57
N ALA A 326 -29.77 -6.08 -4.65
CA ALA A 326 -30.63 -7.16 -4.17
C ALA A 326 -30.45 -7.50 -2.68
N GLN A 327 -29.44 -6.94 -2.00
CA GLN A 327 -29.00 -7.40 -0.67
C GLN A 327 -29.42 -6.49 0.50
N ASP A 328 -30.18 -5.42 0.25
CA ASP A 328 -30.63 -4.43 1.26
C ASP A 328 -29.53 -3.89 2.19
N LEU A 329 -28.29 -3.86 1.69
CA LEU A 329 -27.17 -3.36 2.48
C LEU A 329 -27.32 -1.85 2.71
N THR A 330 -26.99 -1.43 3.93
CA THR A 330 -26.94 -0.03 4.31
C THR A 330 -25.56 0.34 4.82
N TRP A 331 -25.07 1.50 4.42
CA TRP A 331 -23.79 2.07 4.85
C TRP A 331 -24.03 3.32 5.69
N SER A 332 -23.05 3.67 6.52
CA SER A 332 -23.00 5.02 7.07
C SER A 332 -22.71 6.03 5.95
N GLY A 333 -23.14 7.27 6.10
CA GLY A 333 -22.86 8.35 5.15
C GLY A 333 -21.36 8.56 4.95
N ALA A 334 -20.56 8.41 6.02
CA ALA A 334 -19.10 8.48 5.92
C ALA A 334 -18.48 7.32 5.16
N ASP A 335 -18.89 6.08 5.40
CA ASP A 335 -18.38 4.92 4.66
C ASP A 335 -18.79 4.98 3.19
N TRP A 336 -20.04 5.38 2.92
CA TRP A 336 -20.52 5.57 1.56
C TRP A 336 -19.69 6.62 0.82
N ALA A 337 -19.50 7.79 1.44
CA ALA A 337 -18.67 8.85 0.89
C ALA A 337 -17.25 8.34 0.59
N ARG A 338 -16.62 7.72 1.57
CA ARG A 338 -15.21 7.26 1.50
C ARG A 338 -14.98 6.18 0.44
N TYR A 339 -15.84 5.16 0.38
CA TYR A 339 -15.61 3.96 -0.45
C TYR A 339 -16.28 4.03 -1.82
N TYR A 340 -17.26 4.92 -2.00
CA TYR A 340 -18.02 5.04 -3.25
C TYR A 340 -17.89 6.42 -3.87
N ARG A 341 -18.34 7.49 -3.20
CA ARG A 341 -18.39 8.84 -3.79
C ARG A 341 -17.00 9.42 -4.08
N ASP A 342 -16.10 9.32 -3.11
CA ASP A 342 -14.80 10.01 -3.12
C ASP A 342 -13.68 9.14 -3.71
N HIS A 343 -13.96 7.85 -3.94
CA HIS A 343 -12.99 6.92 -4.47
C HIS A 343 -12.88 7.08 -6.00
N PRO A 344 -11.66 7.25 -6.57
CA PRO A 344 -11.48 7.68 -7.96
C PRO A 344 -12.09 6.73 -9.01
N VAL A 345 -12.12 5.42 -8.71
CA VAL A 345 -12.71 4.39 -9.56
C VAL A 345 -14.20 4.18 -9.30
N THR A 346 -14.58 3.74 -8.09
CA THR A 346 -15.97 3.40 -7.75
C THR A 346 -16.93 4.58 -7.90
N ARG A 347 -16.49 5.83 -7.76
CA ARG A 347 -17.35 7.01 -7.99
C ARG A 347 -18.02 7.03 -9.35
N VAL A 348 -17.31 6.53 -10.37
CA VAL A 348 -17.79 6.51 -11.75
C VAL A 348 -18.99 5.58 -11.89
N VAL A 349 -18.91 4.42 -11.24
CA VAL A 349 -20.02 3.47 -11.18
C VAL A 349 -21.12 3.99 -10.27
N THR A 350 -20.75 4.55 -9.12
CA THR A 350 -21.66 5.09 -8.09
C THR A 350 -22.59 6.14 -8.69
N ARG A 351 -22.08 7.07 -9.51
CA ARG A 351 -22.87 8.11 -10.20
C ARG A 351 -23.87 7.57 -11.22
N SER A 352 -23.72 6.33 -11.68
CA SER A 352 -24.66 5.69 -12.62
C SER A 352 -25.77 4.89 -11.94
N LEU A 353 -25.74 4.82 -10.60
CA LEU A 353 -26.69 4.06 -9.80
C LEU A 353 -27.63 5.01 -9.03
N GLU A 354 -28.82 4.52 -8.73
CA GLU A 354 -29.79 5.23 -7.89
C GLU A 354 -29.51 4.92 -6.43
N TRP A 355 -29.21 5.95 -5.65
CA TRP A 355 -28.97 5.84 -4.21
C TRP A 355 -30.07 6.53 -3.44
N GLU A 356 -30.25 6.10 -2.20
CA GLU A 356 -31.14 6.76 -1.25
C GLU A 356 -30.43 6.91 0.09
N TYR A 357 -30.80 7.93 0.87
CA TYR A 357 -30.31 8.11 2.23
C TYR A 357 -31.45 8.43 3.20
N GLU A 358 -31.25 8.04 4.45
CA GLU A 358 -32.14 8.30 5.59
C GLU A 358 -31.31 8.95 6.69
N VAL A 359 -31.76 10.13 7.15
CA VAL A 359 -31.21 10.79 8.35
C VAL A 359 -31.93 10.23 9.57
N GLN A 360 -31.24 10.13 10.70
CA GLN A 360 -31.84 9.76 11.97
C GLN A 360 -33.06 10.67 12.26
N ASP A 361 -34.19 10.06 12.63
CA ASP A 361 -35.50 10.71 12.87
C ASP A 361 -36.19 11.30 11.62
N GLY A 362 -35.71 10.97 10.42
CA GLY A 362 -36.35 11.35 9.16
C GLY A 362 -37.53 10.46 8.76
N LEU A 363 -38.43 11.00 7.94
CA LEU A 363 -39.59 10.28 7.37
C LEU A 363 -39.20 9.30 6.23
N GLY A 364 -38.18 8.48 6.44
CA GLY A 364 -37.73 7.45 5.50
C GLY A 364 -36.67 7.90 4.49
N PHE A 365 -36.35 6.99 3.56
CA PHE A 365 -35.30 7.15 2.56
C PHE A 365 -35.67 8.17 1.48
N ARG A 366 -34.71 9.02 1.13
CA ARG A 366 -34.82 10.06 0.10
C ARG A 366 -33.80 9.83 -1.02
N PRO A 367 -34.10 10.18 -2.28
CA PRO A 367 -33.14 10.08 -3.37
C PRO A 367 -31.83 10.82 -3.06
N LEU A 368 -30.72 10.20 -3.44
CA LEU A 368 -29.37 10.73 -3.32
C LEU A 368 -28.74 10.78 -4.72
N ASP A 369 -28.42 11.98 -5.20
CA ASP A 369 -27.60 12.17 -6.40
C ASP A 369 -26.11 12.22 -6.01
N PRO A 370 -25.29 11.22 -6.37
CA PRO A 370 -23.87 11.20 -6.05
C PRO A 370 -23.04 12.24 -6.82
N GLY A 371 -23.60 12.84 -7.88
CA GLY A 371 -22.96 13.85 -8.72
C GLY A 371 -23.20 15.30 -8.26
N ALA A 372 -24.21 15.54 -7.41
CA ALA A 372 -24.56 16.88 -6.98
C ALA A 372 -23.48 17.46 -6.05
N ALA A 373 -22.99 18.66 -6.37
CA ALA A 373 -22.00 19.38 -5.57
C ALA A 373 -22.47 19.66 -4.12
N SER A 374 -23.79 19.63 -3.87
CA SER A 374 -24.44 19.81 -2.57
C SER A 374 -24.80 18.50 -1.85
N ALA A 375 -24.39 17.33 -2.35
CA ALA A 375 -24.67 16.03 -1.73
C ALA A 375 -23.84 15.77 -0.46
N SER A 376 -23.89 16.69 0.51
CA SER A 376 -23.39 16.46 1.86
C SER A 376 -24.38 15.55 2.59
N VAL A 377 -24.18 14.24 2.47
CA VAL A 377 -24.87 13.25 3.30
C VAL A 377 -24.31 13.35 4.72
N PRO A 378 -25.15 13.52 5.76
CA PRO A 378 -24.67 13.49 7.14
C PRO A 378 -23.88 12.22 7.43
N THR A 379 -22.78 12.31 8.17
CA THR A 379 -21.89 11.18 8.48
C THR A 379 -22.62 9.96 9.04
N ALA A 380 -23.62 10.20 9.89
CA ALA A 380 -24.43 9.15 10.54
C ALA A 380 -25.66 8.72 9.73
N ALA A 381 -25.95 9.33 8.59
CA ALA A 381 -27.08 8.93 7.76
C ALA A 381 -26.88 7.50 7.24
N ARG A 382 -27.98 6.78 7.03
CA ARG A 382 -27.97 5.45 6.41
C ARG A 382 -28.13 5.63 4.91
N VAL A 383 -27.19 5.12 4.13
CA VAL A 383 -27.21 5.17 2.66
C VAL A 383 -27.44 3.76 2.14
N ARG A 384 -28.23 3.62 1.07
CA ARG A 384 -28.45 2.33 0.38
C ARG A 384 -28.60 2.51 -1.13
N LEU A 385 -28.45 1.42 -1.87
CA LEU A 385 -28.86 1.36 -3.26
C LEU A 385 -30.38 1.25 -3.35
N ARG A 386 -30.98 2.03 -4.25
CA ARG A 386 -32.41 1.92 -4.55
C ARG A 386 -32.69 0.60 -5.25
N ARG A 387 -33.68 -0.14 -4.76
CA ARG A 387 -34.16 -1.33 -5.45
C ARG A 387 -34.77 -0.90 -6.79
N ARG A 388 -34.31 -1.51 -7.88
CA ARG A 388 -35.07 -1.46 -9.13
C ARG A 388 -36.35 -2.24 -8.90
N THR A 389 -37.49 -1.54 -8.83
CA THR A 389 -38.79 -2.18 -8.98
C THR A 389 -38.77 -2.86 -10.35
N ALA A 390 -38.87 -4.19 -10.36
CA ALA A 390 -39.10 -4.92 -11.61
C ALA A 390 -40.39 -4.36 -12.21
N LEU A 391 -40.27 -3.74 -13.39
CA LEU A 391 -41.41 -3.33 -14.20
C LEU A 391 -42.04 -4.55 -14.87
#